data_AF-A0A966QXH7-F1
#
_entry.id   AF-A0A966QXH7-F1
#
_cell.length_a   1.000
_cell.length_b   1.000
_cell.length_c   1.000
_cell.angle_alpha   90.00
_cell.angle_beta   90.00
_cell.angle_gamma   90.00
#
_symmetry.space_group_name_H-M   'P 1'
#
loop_
_entity.id
_entity.type
_entity.pdbx_description
1 polymer ?
#
loop_
_entity_poly.entity_id
_entity_poly.type
_entity_poly.pdbx_seq_one_letter_code
_entity_poly.pdbx_strand_id
1 'polypeptide(L)' 'MPAADKTLTQSLVARAKEITARELQVYADRTKGSQAANARARKSLPLGVPSSFQDYDPYPIVL' A
#
# COMPACT_ATOMS: atom_id res chain seq x y z
N MET A 1 30.07 1.56 -19.97
CA MET A 1 29.85 1.33 -18.53
C MET A 1 28.35 1.04 -18.21
N PRO A 2 27.75 -0.09 -18.65
CA PRO A 2 26.32 -0.37 -18.40
C PRO A 2 26.03 -1.34 -17.24
N ALA A 3 27.04 -2.09 -16.75
CA ALA A 3 26.85 -3.12 -15.72
C ALA A 3 26.79 -2.55 -14.29
N ALA A 4 27.57 -1.50 -14.00
CA ALA A 4 27.54 -0.81 -12.72
C ALA A 4 26.18 -0.14 -12.45
N ASP A 5 25.57 0.42 -13.51
CA ASP A 5 24.28 1.11 -13.45
C ASP A 5 23.11 0.16 -13.16
N LYS A 6 23.15 -1.05 -13.75
CA LYS A 6 22.21 -2.14 -13.43
C LYS A 6 22.34 -2.61 -11.98
N THR A 7 23.56 -2.70 -11.46
CA THR A 7 23.81 -3.15 -10.08
C THR A 7 23.29 -2.13 -9.06
N LEU A 8 23.52 -0.84 -9.30
CA LEU A 8 22.95 0.24 -8.50
C LEU A 8 21.42 0.23 -8.54
N THR A 9 20.83 0.08 -9.72
CA THR A 9 19.37 0.00 -9.89
C THR A 9 18.78 -1.16 -9.08
N GLN A 10 19.39 -2.36 -9.14
CA GLN A 10 18.94 -3.52 -8.37
C GLN A 10 19.03 -3.28 -6.85
N SER A 11 20.10 -2.64 -6.39
CA SER A 11 20.26 -2.27 -4.98
C SER A 11 19.16 -1.30 -4.53
N LEU A 12 18.86 -0.27 -5.34
CA LEU A 12 17.78 0.68 -5.04
C LEU A 12 16.41 0.00 -5.00
N VAL A 13 16.13 -0.92 -5.94
CA VAL A 13 14.88 -1.70 -5.95
C VAL A 13 14.76 -2.58 -4.69
N ALA A 14 15.85 -3.21 -4.26
CA ALA A 14 15.86 -4.01 -3.04
C ALA A 14 15.56 -3.15 -1.80
N ARG A 15 16.21 -1.99 -1.67
CA ARG A 15 15.99 -1.05 -0.57
C ARG A 15 14.58 -0.47 -0.57
N ALA A 16 14.04 -0.13 -1.74
CA ALA A 16 12.68 0.34 -1.87
C ALA A 16 11.68 -0.71 -1.37
N LYS A 17 11.88 -2.00 -1.70
CA LYS A 17 11.03 -3.09 -1.19
C LYS A 17 11.09 -3.23 0.33
N GLU A 18 12.29 -3.14 0.92
CA GLU A 18 12.48 -3.19 2.37
C GLU A 18 11.73 -2.04 3.08
N ILE A 19 11.85 -0.82 2.55
CA ILE A 19 11.16 0.36 3.08
C ILE A 19 9.65 0.20 2.94
N THR A 20 9.15 -0.16 1.76
CA THR A 20 7.70 -0.34 1.53
C THR A 20 7.12 -1.39 2.47
N ALA A 21 7.79 -2.52 2.69
CA ALA A 21 7.31 -3.55 3.60
C ALA A 21 7.19 -3.04 5.05
N ARG A 22 8.20 -2.32 5.53
CA ARG A 22 8.20 -1.70 6.87
C ARG A 22 7.07 -0.68 7.02
N GLU A 23 6.94 0.22 6.05
CA GLU A 23 5.97 1.32 6.14
C GLU A 23 4.53 0.84 5.96
N LEU A 24 4.28 -0.21 5.17
CA LEU A 24 2.97 -0.85 5.08
C LEU A 24 2.52 -1.44 6.43
N GLN A 25 3.45 -1.99 7.21
CA GLN A 25 3.14 -2.50 8.55
C GLN A 25 2.76 -1.35 9.50
N VAL A 26 3.52 -0.26 9.49
CA VAL A 26 3.22 0.95 10.28
C VAL A 26 1.88 1.56 9.87
N TYR A 27 1.60 1.60 8.56
CA TYR A 27 0.32 2.05 8.02
C TYR A 27 -0.82 1.21 8.59
N ALA A 28 -0.72 -0.12 8.52
CA ALA A 28 -1.74 -1.03 9.01
C ALA A 28 -2.00 -0.85 10.51
N ASP A 29 -0.93 -0.78 11.31
CA ASP A 29 -1.00 -0.63 12.76
C ASP A 29 -1.68 0.67 13.19
N ARG A 30 -1.45 1.76 12.45
CA ARG A 30 -2.00 3.09 12.75
C ARG A 30 -3.42 3.32 12.23
N THR A 31 -3.90 2.49 11.31
CA THR A 31 -5.14 2.77 10.55
C THR A 31 -6.18 1.65 10.65
N LYS A 32 -6.16 0.89 11.76
CA LYS A 32 -7.10 -0.22 12.03
C LYS A 32 -8.58 0.17 11.89
N GLY A 33 -8.92 1.43 12.22
CA GLY A 33 -10.28 1.95 12.02
C GLY A 33 -10.69 2.01 10.55
N SER A 34 -9.80 2.51 9.68
CA SER A 34 -9.98 2.53 8.23
C SER A 34 -10.10 1.12 7.65
N GLN A 35 -9.28 0.18 8.13
CA GLN A 35 -9.37 -1.24 7.75
C GLN A 35 -10.76 -1.80 8.02
N ALA A 36 -11.27 -1.62 9.24
CA ALA A 36 -12.58 -2.11 9.63
C ALA A 36 -13.71 -1.40 8.88
N ALA A 37 -13.57 -0.11 8.59
CA ALA A 37 -14.53 0.66 7.79
C ALA A 37 -14.59 0.15 6.34
N ASN A 38 -13.43 0.00 5.67
CA ASN A 38 -13.38 -0.54 4.30
C ASN A 38 -13.91 -1.98 4.25
N ALA A 39 -13.55 -2.84 5.21
CA ALA A 39 -14.05 -4.22 5.29
C ALA A 39 -15.58 -4.28 5.46
N ARG A 40 -16.19 -3.33 6.20
CA ARG A 40 -17.65 -3.20 6.28
C ARG A 40 -18.23 -2.70 4.96
N ALA A 41 -17.64 -1.68 4.35
CA ALA A 41 -18.08 -1.11 3.09
C ALA A 41 -18.05 -2.12 1.94
N ARG A 42 -17.08 -3.04 1.90
CA ARG A 42 -16.98 -4.12 0.90
C ARG A 42 -18.20 -5.04 0.85
N LYS A 43 -19.06 -5.03 1.88
CA LYS A 43 -20.30 -5.82 1.91
C LYS A 43 -21.42 -5.22 1.04
N SER A 44 -21.36 -3.92 0.76
CA SER A 44 -22.42 -3.19 0.05
C SER A 44 -21.91 -2.35 -1.12
N LEU A 45 -20.62 -2.03 -1.15
CA LEU A 45 -19.97 -1.27 -2.22
C LEU A 45 -18.90 -2.12 -2.92
N PRO A 46 -18.86 -2.14 -4.26
CA PRO A 46 -17.73 -2.70 -5.00
C PRO A 46 -16.41 -2.10 -4.50
N LEU A 47 -15.41 -2.94 -4.25
CA LEU A 47 -14.09 -2.55 -3.71
C LEU A 47 -14.12 -1.86 -2.32
N GLY A 48 -15.29 -1.69 -1.71
CA GLY A 48 -15.44 -1.00 -0.42
C GLY A 48 -15.27 0.51 -0.50
N VAL A 49 -15.41 1.10 -1.70
CA VAL A 49 -15.34 2.54 -1.94
C VAL A 49 -16.39 3.00 -2.94
N PRO A 50 -16.85 4.27 -2.89
CA PRO A 50 -17.78 4.83 -3.87
C PRO A 50 -17.17 5.12 -5.25
N SER A 51 -15.83 5.19 -5.36
CA SER A 51 -15.12 5.50 -6.61
C SER A 51 -13.82 4.72 -6.69
N SER A 52 -13.50 4.19 -7.87
CA SER A 52 -12.27 3.42 -8.10
C SER A 52 -10.98 4.21 -7.83
N PHE A 53 -11.01 5.55 -7.96
CA PHE A 53 -9.87 6.40 -7.61
C PHE A 53 -9.50 6.38 -6.12
N GLN A 54 -10.38 5.85 -5.27
CA GLN A 54 -10.14 5.73 -3.84
C GLN A 54 -9.60 4.35 -3.45
N ASP A 55 -9.65 3.36 -4.34
CA ASP A 55 -9.19 2.01 -4.02
C ASP A 55 -7.67 1.91 -4.16
N TYR A 56 -7.01 1.45 -3.10
CA TYR A 56 -5.59 1.12 -3.09
C TYR A 56 -5.28 0.13 -1.97
N ASP A 57 -4.23 -0.67 -2.18
CA ASP A 57 -3.74 -1.61 -1.17
C ASP A 57 -3.03 -0.90 -0.01
N PRO A 58 -3.14 -1.41 1.23
CA PRO A 58 -3.92 -2.59 1.63
C PRO A 58 -5.41 -2.29 1.82
N TYR A 59 -5.75 -1.01 2.03
CA TYR A 59 -7.09 -0.45 2.10
C TYR A 59 -6.96 1.08 2.16
N PRO A 60 -8.00 1.85 1.78
CA PRO A 60 -7.94 3.30 1.86
C PRO A 60 -8.12 3.87 3.26
N ILE A 61 -7.58 5.07 3.46
CA ILE A 61 -7.90 5.92 4.62
C ILE A 61 -9.35 6.37 4.53
N VAL A 62 -10.07 6.17 5.64
CA VAL A 62 -11.42 6.67 5.83
C VAL A 62 -11.34 7.79 6.88
N LEU A 63 -11.86 8.96 6.53
CA LEU A 63 -11.92 10.16 7.38
C LEU A 63 -13.28 10.27 8.07
#